data_AF-A0A9P0H2P7-F1
#
_entry.id   AF-A0A9P0H2P7-F1
#
_cell.length_a   1.000
_cell.length_b   1.000
_cell.length_c   1.000
_cell.angle_alpha   90.00
_cell.angle_beta   90.00
_cell.angle_gamma   90.00
#
_symmetry.space_group_name_H-M   'P 1'
#
loop_
_entity.id
_entity.type
_entity.pdbx_description
1 polymer ?
#
loop_
_entity_poly.entity_id
_entity_poly.type
_entity_poly.pdbx_seq_one_letter_code
_entity_poly.pdbx_strand_id
1 'polypeptide(L)'
;MGEKRVVPGPLKQLLNVDAAITTVFCRILENYMSPTKFRTHFKGLEISCHSLPWIATWVALFWILWNPHLFEMQVNFFIGLIIDILCVAIIKAVVRRRRPPGNKPDMFLTVGSDIYSFPSGHVSRAVFISLFFSQLYPLGNILSILLYTWAILVAISRVLLKRHYLLDVTGGAILGFIEVGIISVIWLNKRSSVSIINWLSEEKVTLEGLHDAVEIDID
;
A
#
# COMPACT_ATOMS: atom_id res chain seq x y z
N MET A 1 -21.05 -23.54 7.33
CA MET A 1 -21.70 -22.22 7.51
C MET A 1 -21.16 -21.62 8.80
N GLY A 2 -20.24 -20.65 8.73
CA GLY A 2 -19.68 -20.02 9.93
C GLY A 2 -20.72 -19.15 10.64
N GLU A 3 -20.74 -19.19 11.97
CA GLU A 3 -21.61 -18.35 12.81
C GLU A 3 -21.50 -16.87 12.39
N LYS A 4 -22.65 -16.21 12.22
CA LYS A 4 -22.68 -14.77 11.96
C LYS A 4 -22.16 -14.05 13.22
N ARG A 5 -21.02 -13.37 13.10
CA ARG A 5 -20.44 -12.56 14.18
C ARG A 5 -21.50 -11.60 14.74
N VAL A 6 -21.78 -11.70 16.03
CA VAL A 6 -22.66 -10.77 16.75
C VAL A 6 -21.88 -9.46 16.98
N VAL A 7 -22.34 -8.38 16.36
CA VAL A 7 -21.72 -7.05 16.49
C VAL A 7 -22.41 -6.30 17.63
N PRO A 8 -21.66 -5.73 18.61
CA PRO A 8 -22.23 -4.94 19.69
C PRO A 8 -23.09 -3.77 19.17
N GLY A 9 -24.15 -3.42 19.89
CA GLY A 9 -25.10 -2.38 19.50
C GLY A 9 -24.49 -1.04 19.08
N PRO A 10 -23.59 -0.44 19.90
CA PRO A 10 -22.93 0.83 19.56
C PRO A 10 -22.09 0.74 18.28
N LEU A 11 -21.34 -0.35 18.12
CA LEU A 11 -20.52 -0.57 16.92
C LEU A 11 -21.39 -0.74 15.67
N LYS A 12 -22.53 -1.41 15.79
CA LYS A 12 -23.50 -1.55 14.69
C LYS A 12 -24.06 -0.19 14.26
N GLN A 13 -24.35 0.70 15.21
CA GLN A 13 -24.80 2.07 14.90
C GLN A 13 -23.73 2.86 14.14
N LEU A 14 -22.49 2.83 14.62
CA LEU A 14 -21.36 3.47 13.94
C LEU A 14 -21.19 2.98 12.49
N LEU A 15 -21.24 1.65 12.29
CA LEU A 15 -21.11 1.05 10.96
C LEU A 15 -22.27 1.43 10.02
N ASN A 16 -23.48 1.60 10.56
CA ASN A 16 -24.64 2.06 9.79
C ASN A 16 -24.50 3.53 9.38
N VAL A 17 -24.02 4.37 10.30
CA VAL A 17 -23.73 5.80 10.01
C VAL A 17 -22.66 5.91 8.94
N ASP A 18 -21.55 5.17 9.06
CA ASP A 18 -20.49 5.13 8.04
C ASP A 18 -21.03 4.67 6.67
N ALA A 19 -21.90 3.66 6.64
CA ALA A 19 -22.54 3.23 5.40
C ALA A 19 -23.44 4.32 4.78
N ALA A 20 -24.19 5.06 5.59
CA ALA A 20 -25.02 6.17 5.13
C ALA A 20 -24.17 7.32 4.58
N ILE A 21 -23.14 7.75 5.32
CA ILE A 21 -22.22 8.82 4.91
C ILE A 21 -21.48 8.41 3.63
N THR A 22 -20.98 7.18 3.56
CA THR A 22 -20.34 6.62 2.36
C THR A 22 -21.27 6.70 1.15
N THR A 23 -22.56 6.37 1.33
CA THR A 23 -23.54 6.42 0.24
C THR A 23 -23.79 7.86 -0.26
N VAL A 24 -23.92 8.81 0.67
CA VAL A 24 -24.06 10.23 0.33
C VAL A 24 -22.82 10.74 -0.40
N PHE A 25 -21.63 10.40 0.11
CA PHE A 25 -20.36 10.76 -0.49
C PHE A 25 -20.22 10.21 -1.92
N CYS A 26 -20.54 8.93 -2.15
CA CYS A 26 -20.57 8.36 -3.50
C CYS A 26 -21.51 9.13 -4.41
N ARG A 27 -22.74 9.43 -3.97
CA ARG A 27 -23.73 10.15 -4.79
C ARG A 27 -23.23 11.54 -5.21
N ILE A 28 -22.58 12.26 -4.31
CA ILE A 28 -22.03 13.58 -4.61
C ILE A 28 -20.90 13.46 -5.65
N LEU A 29 -19.96 12.56 -5.42
CA LEU A 29 -18.82 12.38 -6.33
C LEU A 29 -19.20 11.78 -7.68
N GLU A 30 -20.22 10.93 -7.75
CA GLU A 30 -20.73 10.36 -8.99
C GLU A 30 -21.18 11.43 -10.00
N ASN A 31 -21.59 12.62 -9.53
CA ASN A 31 -21.93 13.76 -10.39
C ASN A 31 -20.72 14.32 -11.15
N TYR A 32 -19.51 14.21 -10.58
CA TYR A 32 -18.27 14.70 -11.19
C TYR A 32 -17.49 13.56 -11.87
N MET A 33 -17.46 12.39 -11.22
CA MET A 33 -16.67 11.22 -11.60
C MET A 33 -17.57 9.99 -11.66
N SER A 34 -18.31 9.84 -12.77
CA SER A 34 -19.16 8.67 -12.97
C SER A 34 -18.32 7.37 -13.03
N PRO A 35 -18.56 6.40 -12.12
CA PRO A 35 -17.82 5.13 -12.07
C PRO A 35 -17.94 4.32 -13.35
N THR A 36 -19.03 4.49 -14.12
CA THR A 36 -19.23 3.81 -15.39
C THR A 36 -18.31 4.36 -16.47
N LYS A 37 -18.14 5.69 -16.54
CA LYS A 37 -17.28 6.36 -17.52
C LYS A 37 -15.79 6.19 -17.18
N PHE A 38 -15.45 6.33 -15.90
CA PHE A 38 -14.07 6.29 -15.41
C PHE A 38 -13.61 4.89 -14.98
N ARG A 39 -14.38 3.84 -15.29
CA ARG A 39 -14.11 2.47 -14.80
C ARG A 39 -12.69 2.00 -15.11
N THR A 40 -12.21 2.24 -16.33
CA THR A 40 -10.86 1.83 -16.76
C THR A 40 -9.79 2.54 -15.95
N HIS A 41 -9.93 3.84 -15.70
CA HIS A 41 -9.02 4.63 -14.88
C HIS A 41 -8.99 4.13 -13.43
N PHE A 42 -10.16 3.85 -12.84
CA PHE A 42 -10.25 3.31 -11.49
C PHE A 42 -9.68 1.89 -11.37
N LYS A 43 -9.78 1.08 -12.41
CA LYS A 43 -9.09 -0.22 -12.50
C LYS A 43 -7.58 -0.05 -12.64
N GLY A 44 -7.12 0.93 -13.41
CA GLY A 44 -5.69 1.28 -13.48
C GLY A 44 -5.15 1.65 -12.10
N LEU A 45 -5.87 2.47 -11.34
CA LEU A 45 -5.52 2.81 -9.95
C LEU A 45 -5.52 1.57 -9.04
N GLU A 46 -6.47 0.66 -9.19
CA GLU A 46 -6.50 -0.62 -8.47
C GLU A 46 -5.23 -1.43 -8.73
N ILE A 47 -4.90 -1.65 -10.00
CA ILE A 47 -3.73 -2.43 -10.42
C ILE A 47 -2.44 -1.75 -9.93
N SER A 48 -2.34 -0.43 -10.07
CA SER A 48 -1.17 0.34 -9.64
C SER A 48 -0.86 0.20 -8.15
N CYS A 49 -1.86 -0.16 -7.34
CA CYS A 49 -1.72 -0.30 -5.90
C CYS A 49 -1.88 -1.75 -5.44
N HIS A 50 -1.92 -2.71 -6.37
CA HIS A 50 -1.97 -4.12 -6.03
C HIS A 50 -0.59 -4.61 -5.53
N SER A 51 -0.55 -5.49 -4.53
CA SER A 51 0.71 -5.95 -3.92
C SER A 51 1.63 -6.69 -4.89
N LEU A 52 1.06 -7.55 -5.76
CA LEU A 52 1.81 -8.31 -6.77
C LEU A 52 2.69 -7.42 -7.68
N PRO A 53 2.15 -6.38 -8.36
CA PRO A 53 2.99 -5.43 -9.12
C PRO A 53 4.13 -4.83 -8.31
N TRP A 54 3.89 -4.38 -7.07
CA TRP A 54 4.95 -3.77 -6.25
C TRP A 54 6.06 -4.75 -5.89
N ILE A 55 5.71 -6.01 -5.55
CA ILE A 55 6.71 -7.06 -5.32
C ILE A 55 7.47 -7.38 -6.61
N ALA A 56 6.77 -7.55 -7.73
CA ALA A 56 7.39 -7.85 -9.01
C ALA A 56 8.32 -6.71 -9.48
N THR A 57 7.89 -5.46 -9.33
CA THR A 57 8.70 -4.26 -9.63
C THR A 57 9.90 -4.18 -8.69
N TRP A 58 9.75 -4.48 -7.40
CA TRP A 58 10.88 -4.51 -6.48
C TRP A 58 11.94 -5.53 -6.91
N VAL A 59 11.52 -6.76 -7.23
CA VAL A 59 12.43 -7.80 -7.73
C VAL A 59 13.09 -7.32 -9.02
N ALA A 60 12.33 -6.84 -10.00
CA ALA A 60 12.88 -6.35 -11.26
C ALA A 60 13.89 -5.19 -11.07
N LEU A 61 13.57 -4.21 -10.22
CA LEU A 61 14.47 -3.10 -9.90
C LEU A 61 15.72 -3.55 -9.18
N PHE A 62 15.62 -4.54 -8.31
CA PHE A 62 16.79 -5.14 -7.64
C PHE A 62 17.76 -5.77 -8.65
N TRP A 63 17.22 -6.50 -9.65
CA TRP A 63 18.02 -7.13 -10.70
C TRP A 63 18.58 -6.13 -11.72
N ILE A 64 17.79 -5.13 -12.13
CA ILE A 64 18.19 -4.14 -13.14
C ILE A 64 19.14 -3.09 -12.55
N LEU A 65 18.89 -2.67 -11.31
CA LEU A 65 19.65 -1.64 -10.60
C LEU A 65 20.45 -2.28 -9.47
N TRP A 66 21.40 -3.15 -9.83
CA TRP A 66 22.39 -3.69 -8.91
C TRP A 66 23.35 -2.58 -8.47
N ASN A 67 22.89 -1.75 -7.53
CA ASN A 67 23.61 -0.60 -7.02
C ASN A 67 23.59 -0.60 -5.49
N PRO A 68 24.75 -0.77 -4.82
CA PRO A 68 24.77 -0.85 -3.37
C PRO A 68 24.40 0.44 -2.63
N HIS A 69 24.33 1.58 -3.32
CA HIS A 69 23.75 2.81 -2.76
C HIS A 69 22.23 2.73 -2.61
N LEU A 70 21.56 1.87 -3.38
CA LEU A 70 20.11 1.68 -3.32
C LEU A 70 19.69 0.55 -2.38
N PHE A 71 20.61 -0.33 -1.99
CA PHE A 71 20.32 -1.51 -1.18
C PHE A 71 19.65 -1.18 0.15
N GLU A 72 20.09 -0.12 0.83
CA GLU A 72 19.47 0.33 2.08
C GLU A 72 18.00 0.67 1.88
N MET A 73 17.68 1.45 0.84
CA MET A 73 16.30 1.80 0.50
C MET A 73 15.49 0.57 0.07
N GLN A 74 16.05 -0.25 -0.84
CA GLN A 74 15.36 -1.41 -1.42
C GLN A 74 14.99 -2.42 -0.34
N VAL A 75 15.90 -2.78 0.56
CA VAL A 75 15.64 -3.77 1.63
C VAL A 75 14.57 -3.27 2.59
N ASN A 76 14.69 -2.02 3.09
CA ASN A 76 13.70 -1.45 4.02
C ASN A 76 12.32 -1.29 3.36
N PHE A 77 12.26 -0.87 2.09
CA PHE A 77 11.02 -0.76 1.35
C PHE A 77 10.33 -2.11 1.19
N PHE A 78 11.08 -3.16 0.86
CA PHE A 78 10.54 -4.52 0.73
C PHE A 78 9.98 -5.05 2.05
N ILE A 79 10.72 -4.89 3.15
CA ILE A 79 10.25 -5.26 4.49
C ILE A 79 8.92 -4.56 4.80
N GLY A 80 8.81 -3.26 4.48
CA GLY A 80 7.58 -2.50 4.65
C GLY A 80 6.40 -3.04 3.84
N LEU A 81 6.60 -3.41 2.57
CA LEU A 81 5.56 -4.03 1.75
C LEU A 81 5.09 -5.37 2.32
N ILE A 82 6.00 -6.19 2.86
CA ILE A 82 5.65 -7.45 3.51
C ILE A 82 4.85 -7.20 4.79
N ILE A 83 5.26 -6.23 5.61
CA ILE A 83 4.53 -5.83 6.82
C ILE A 83 3.10 -5.38 6.45
N ASP A 84 2.93 -4.55 5.43
CA ASP A 84 1.59 -4.10 4.98
C ASP A 84 0.70 -5.28 4.59
N ILE A 85 1.20 -6.23 3.80
CA ILE A 85 0.43 -7.41 3.39
C ILE A 85 0.00 -8.23 4.62
N LEU A 86 0.91 -8.46 5.56
CA LEU A 86 0.64 -9.23 6.78
C LEU A 86 -0.37 -8.51 7.69
N CYS A 87 -0.15 -7.23 7.98
CA CYS A 87 -1.04 -6.41 8.81
C CYS A 87 -2.46 -6.36 8.22
N VAL A 88 -2.58 -6.06 6.93
CA VAL A 88 -3.88 -6.04 6.24
C VAL A 88 -4.56 -7.40 6.29
N ALA A 89 -3.83 -8.49 6.06
CA ALA A 89 -4.39 -9.85 6.10
C ALA A 89 -4.90 -10.21 7.51
N ILE A 90 -4.11 -9.93 8.55
CA ILE A 90 -4.45 -10.19 9.96
C ILE A 90 -5.68 -9.36 10.36
N ILE A 91 -5.68 -8.05 10.10
CA ILE A 91 -6.79 -7.18 10.49
C ILE A 91 -8.06 -7.58 9.75
N LYS A 92 -7.99 -7.92 8.45
CA LYS A 92 -9.15 -8.44 7.70
C LYS A 92 -9.69 -9.74 8.31
N ALA A 93 -8.80 -10.65 8.69
CA ALA A 93 -9.17 -11.93 9.31
C ALA A 93 -9.83 -11.76 10.69
N VAL A 94 -9.45 -10.72 11.45
CA VAL A 94 -10.01 -10.40 12.78
C VAL A 94 -11.32 -9.61 12.66
N VAL A 95 -11.34 -8.53 11.86
CA VAL A 95 -12.47 -7.59 11.80
C VAL A 95 -13.63 -8.18 10.99
N ARG A 96 -13.34 -8.86 9.89
CA ARG A 96 -14.33 -9.54 9.02
C ARG A 96 -15.51 -8.66 8.59
N ARG A 97 -15.30 -7.35 8.43
CA ARG A 97 -16.32 -6.41 7.96
C ARG A 97 -16.70 -6.73 6.51
N ARG A 98 -17.99 -6.81 6.20
CA ARG A 98 -18.48 -7.04 4.82
C ARG A 98 -18.36 -5.78 3.96
N ARG A 99 -18.11 -5.96 2.66
CA ARG A 99 -18.06 -4.88 1.67
C ARG A 99 -19.43 -4.22 1.41
N PRO A 100 -19.44 -2.98 0.88
CA PRO A 100 -20.65 -2.33 0.42
C PRO A 100 -21.45 -3.17 -0.60
N PRO A 101 -22.79 -3.12 -0.57
CA PRO A 101 -23.63 -3.79 -1.56
C PRO A 101 -23.49 -3.13 -2.94
N GLY A 102 -23.65 -3.94 -3.99
CA GLY A 102 -23.48 -3.47 -5.38
C GLY A 102 -22.06 -3.61 -5.92
N ASN A 103 -21.17 -4.29 -5.18
CA ASN A 103 -19.89 -4.72 -5.72
C ASN A 103 -20.12 -5.68 -6.91
N LYS A 104 -19.60 -5.33 -8.08
CA LYS A 104 -19.56 -6.26 -9.22
C LYS A 104 -18.31 -7.13 -9.04
N PRO A 105 -18.43 -8.47 -9.01
CA PRO A 105 -17.24 -9.32 -8.98
C PRO A 105 -16.38 -8.95 -10.19
N ASP A 106 -15.13 -8.54 -9.93
CA ASP A 106 -14.18 -8.32 -11.01
C ASP A 106 -13.50 -9.65 -11.33
N MET A 107 -13.22 -9.84 -12.61
CA MET A 107 -12.67 -11.05 -13.23
C MET A 107 -11.19 -11.30 -12.87
N PHE A 108 -10.57 -10.43 -12.07
CA PHE A 108 -9.14 -10.52 -11.74
C PHE A 108 -8.93 -11.37 -10.48
N LEU A 109 -8.14 -12.43 -10.67
CA LEU A 109 -7.57 -13.36 -9.68
C LEU A 109 -7.36 -12.71 -8.29
N THR A 110 -8.39 -12.77 -7.45
CA THR A 110 -8.27 -12.43 -6.02
C THR A 110 -8.74 -13.64 -5.23
N VAL A 111 -7.78 -14.49 -4.90
CA VAL A 111 -8.00 -15.70 -4.10
C VAL A 111 -8.41 -15.28 -2.68
N GLY A 112 -9.66 -15.55 -2.30
CA GLY A 112 -10.15 -15.65 -0.92
C GLY A 112 -10.32 -14.35 -0.09
N SER A 113 -9.47 -13.33 -0.25
CA SER A 113 -9.49 -12.12 0.61
C SER A 113 -10.52 -11.05 0.21
N ASP A 114 -11.26 -11.28 -0.88
CA ASP A 114 -12.13 -10.27 -1.51
C ASP A 114 -13.48 -10.05 -0.79
N ILE A 115 -13.76 -10.83 0.26
CA ILE A 115 -15.03 -10.74 1.02
C ILE A 115 -14.99 -9.63 2.08
N TYR A 116 -13.81 -9.34 2.65
CA TYR A 116 -13.67 -8.40 3.76
C TYR A 116 -13.20 -7.02 3.31
N SER A 117 -13.81 -5.98 3.90
CA SER A 117 -13.63 -4.59 3.50
C SER A 117 -12.64 -3.82 4.38
N PHE A 118 -12.55 -4.12 5.68
CA PHE A 118 -11.71 -3.37 6.60
C PHE A 118 -10.37 -4.08 6.89
N PRO A 119 -9.23 -3.38 6.84
CA PRO A 119 -9.03 -2.04 6.29
C PRO A 119 -8.88 -2.09 4.75
N SER A 120 -8.86 -0.93 4.11
CA SER A 120 -8.51 -0.82 2.70
C SER A 120 -7.00 -1.03 2.51
N GLY A 121 -6.60 -2.23 2.09
CA GLY A 121 -5.20 -2.55 1.82
C GLY A 121 -4.58 -1.80 0.64
N HIS A 122 -5.38 -1.30 -0.31
CA HIS A 122 -4.87 -0.40 -1.35
C HIS A 122 -4.53 0.97 -0.76
N VAL A 123 -5.39 1.48 0.13
CA VAL A 123 -5.13 2.80 0.73
C VAL A 123 -3.96 2.72 1.72
N SER A 124 -3.85 1.64 2.51
CA SER A 124 -2.70 1.38 3.38
C SER A 124 -1.39 1.46 2.61
N ARG A 125 -1.27 0.65 1.57
CA ARG A 125 -0.08 0.62 0.72
C ARG A 125 0.20 1.93 0.01
N ALA A 126 -0.82 2.60 -0.55
CA ALA A 126 -0.62 3.88 -1.21
C ALA A 126 -0.08 4.93 -0.22
N VAL A 127 -0.63 5.00 0.98
CA VAL A 127 -0.16 5.91 2.03
C VAL A 127 1.24 5.54 2.51
N PHE A 128 1.51 4.25 2.75
CA PHE A 128 2.84 3.75 3.11
C PHE A 128 3.89 4.18 2.08
N ILE A 129 3.64 3.94 0.78
CA ILE A 129 4.57 4.28 -0.30
C ILE A 129 4.80 5.80 -0.37
N SER A 130 3.73 6.59 -0.33
CA SER A 130 3.83 8.05 -0.41
C SER A 130 4.60 8.64 0.76
N LEU A 131 4.38 8.14 1.97
CA LEU A 131 5.10 8.58 3.16
C LEU A 131 6.55 8.07 3.17
N PHE A 132 6.80 6.81 2.77
CA PHE A 132 8.15 6.25 2.67
C PHE A 132 9.05 7.11 1.79
N PHE A 133 8.61 7.44 0.57
CA PHE A 133 9.39 8.22 -0.39
C PHE A 133 9.37 9.74 -0.19
N SER A 134 8.63 10.23 0.81
CA SER A 134 8.65 11.66 1.19
C SER A 134 9.31 11.93 2.54
N GLN A 135 9.39 10.93 3.43
CA GLN A 135 9.93 11.08 4.78
C GLN A 135 11.17 10.23 5.05
N LEU A 136 11.17 8.95 4.67
CA LEU A 136 12.28 8.03 4.98
C LEU A 136 13.35 8.04 3.88
N TYR A 137 12.93 8.13 2.62
CA TYR A 137 13.82 8.25 1.48
C TYR A 137 13.31 9.33 0.50
N PRO A 138 13.50 10.63 0.83
CA PRO A 138 12.97 11.73 0.02
C PRO A 138 13.57 11.75 -1.39
N LEU A 139 12.73 11.48 -2.39
CA LEU A 139 13.11 11.50 -3.82
C LEU A 139 12.84 12.85 -4.51
N GLY A 140 12.39 13.85 -3.75
CA GLY A 140 12.08 15.20 -4.23
C GLY A 140 10.61 15.60 -4.05
N ASN A 141 10.38 16.90 -4.00
CA ASN A 141 9.07 17.49 -3.68
C ASN A 141 8.02 17.19 -4.74
N ILE A 142 8.40 17.23 -6.03
CA ILE A 142 7.48 16.96 -7.15
C ILE A 142 6.97 15.52 -7.07
N LEU A 143 7.86 14.55 -6.87
CA LEU A 143 7.46 13.14 -6.75
C LEU A 143 6.57 12.92 -5.53
N SER A 144 6.89 13.55 -4.39
CA SER A 144 6.05 13.49 -3.19
C SER A 144 4.63 13.97 -3.46
N ILE A 145 4.46 15.11 -4.15
CA ILE A 145 3.14 15.64 -4.54
C ILE A 145 2.40 14.64 -5.45
N LEU A 146 3.09 14.04 -6.42
CA LEU A 146 2.49 13.04 -7.30
C LEU A 146 2.04 11.78 -6.53
N LEU A 147 2.85 11.29 -5.60
CA LEU A 147 2.51 10.13 -4.77
C LEU A 147 1.33 10.42 -3.83
N TYR A 148 1.28 11.59 -3.20
CA TYR A 148 0.12 11.98 -2.38
C TYR A 148 -1.16 12.13 -3.21
N THR A 149 -1.06 12.75 -4.39
CA THR A 149 -2.18 12.86 -5.32
C THR A 149 -2.67 11.49 -5.75
N TRP A 150 -1.74 10.59 -6.10
CA TRP A 150 -2.05 9.20 -6.43
C TRP A 150 -2.74 8.47 -5.26
N ALA A 151 -2.25 8.59 -4.03
CA ALA A 151 -2.87 7.97 -2.86
C ALA A 151 -4.31 8.46 -2.62
N ILE A 152 -4.56 9.77 -2.79
CA ILE A 152 -5.91 10.35 -2.70
C ILE A 152 -6.82 9.79 -3.81
N LEU A 153 -6.33 9.72 -5.05
CA LEU A 153 -7.09 9.15 -6.18
C LEU A 153 -7.41 7.66 -5.95
N VAL A 154 -6.46 6.89 -5.41
CA VAL A 154 -6.68 5.49 -5.01
C VAL A 154 -7.79 5.42 -3.96
N ALA A 155 -7.73 6.22 -2.90
CA ALA A 155 -8.75 6.27 -1.85
C ALA A 155 -10.15 6.58 -2.40
N ILE A 156 -10.29 7.61 -3.23
CA ILE A 156 -11.56 7.97 -3.87
C ILE A 156 -12.07 6.83 -4.76
N SER A 157 -11.19 6.22 -5.57
CA SER A 157 -11.57 5.13 -6.47
C SER A 157 -12.16 3.93 -5.72
N ARG A 158 -11.63 3.62 -4.52
CA ARG A 158 -12.09 2.49 -3.69
C ARG A 158 -13.53 2.67 -3.22
N VAL A 159 -13.91 3.89 -2.89
CA VAL A 159 -15.25 4.24 -2.41
C VAL A 159 -16.23 4.28 -3.59
N LEU A 160 -15.85 4.93 -4.70
CA LEU A 160 -16.68 5.02 -5.91
C LEU A 160 -16.95 3.67 -6.58
N LEU A 161 -15.98 2.75 -6.55
CA LEU A 161 -16.17 1.37 -7.01
C LEU A 161 -16.94 0.49 -6.02
N LYS A 162 -17.41 1.05 -4.89
CA LYS A 162 -18.13 0.34 -3.82
C LYS A 162 -17.33 -0.84 -3.25
N ARG A 163 -16.00 -0.75 -3.26
CA ARG A 163 -15.09 -1.75 -2.68
C ARG A 163 -14.95 -1.59 -1.17
N HIS A 164 -15.01 -0.34 -0.70
CA HIS A 164 -14.70 0.04 0.68
C HIS A 164 -15.64 1.16 1.15
N TYR A 165 -15.93 1.17 2.46
CA TYR A 165 -16.55 2.30 3.13
C TYR A 165 -15.51 3.37 3.50
N LEU A 166 -15.96 4.56 3.89
CA LEU A 166 -15.06 5.64 4.30
C LEU A 166 -14.21 5.25 5.52
N LEU A 167 -14.78 4.59 6.54
CA LEU A 167 -13.97 4.09 7.67
C LEU A 167 -12.92 3.06 7.23
N ASP A 168 -13.17 2.26 6.17
CA ASP A 168 -12.19 1.31 5.67
C ASP A 168 -11.00 2.02 5.02
N VAL A 169 -11.27 3.12 4.31
CA VAL A 169 -10.26 3.99 3.70
C VAL A 169 -9.47 4.72 4.79
N THR A 170 -10.14 5.31 5.78
CA THR A 170 -9.47 5.96 6.91
C THR A 170 -8.63 4.97 7.70
N GLY A 171 -9.14 3.77 7.98
CA GLY A 171 -8.39 2.71 8.65
C GLY A 171 -7.16 2.25 7.86
N GLY A 172 -7.28 2.19 6.52
CA GLY A 172 -6.13 1.95 5.64
C GLY A 172 -5.09 3.06 5.74
N ALA A 173 -5.50 4.33 5.66
CA ALA A 173 -4.56 5.45 5.76
C ALA A 173 -3.83 5.52 7.10
N ILE A 174 -4.53 5.27 8.21
CA ILE A 174 -3.92 5.17 9.55
C ILE A 174 -2.93 4.02 9.60
N LEU A 175 -3.27 2.86 9.04
CA LEU A 175 -2.37 1.71 9.00
C LEU A 175 -1.08 2.02 8.24
N GLY A 176 -1.18 2.57 7.02
CA GLY A 176 -0.01 2.95 6.23
C GLY A 176 0.89 3.99 6.92
N PHE A 177 0.29 4.93 7.67
CA PHE A 177 1.05 5.87 8.49
C PHE A 177 1.80 5.16 9.64
N ILE A 178 1.14 4.24 10.35
CA ILE A 178 1.77 3.44 11.40
C ILE A 178 2.91 2.59 10.84
N GLU A 179 2.73 2.00 9.66
CA GLU A 179 3.75 1.16 9.00
C GLU A 179 5.04 1.94 8.70
N VAL A 180 4.93 3.19 8.26
CA VAL A 180 6.12 4.06 8.10
C VAL A 180 6.80 4.32 9.44
N GLY A 181 6.03 4.54 10.51
CA GLY A 181 6.58 4.67 11.87
C GLY A 181 7.26 3.38 12.37
N ILE A 182 6.75 2.20 12.01
CA ILE A 182 7.39 0.93 12.32
C ILE A 182 8.72 0.82 11.56
N ILE A 183 8.70 1.07 10.25
CA ILE A 183 9.90 0.99 9.40
C ILE A 183 10.98 1.98 9.83
N SER A 184 10.61 3.19 10.27
CA SER A 184 11.58 4.16 10.78
C SER A 184 12.28 3.68 12.06
N VAL A 185 11.58 2.93 12.92
CA VAL A 185 12.15 2.36 14.15
C VAL A 185 13.04 1.15 13.87
N ILE A 186 12.63 0.28 12.94
CA ILE A 186 13.40 -0.95 12.60
C ILE A 186 14.36 -0.76 11.43
N TRP A 187 14.66 0.50 11.07
CA TRP A 187 15.41 0.83 9.87
C TRP A 187 16.78 0.15 9.84
N LEU A 188 17.02 -0.63 8.79
CA LEU A 188 18.27 -1.33 8.57
C LEU A 188 19.25 -0.39 7.86
N ASN A 189 20.36 -0.08 8.51
CA ASN A 189 21.43 0.72 7.91
C ASN A 189 22.08 0.03 6.69
N LYS A 190 22.86 0.79 5.91
CA LYS A 190 23.60 0.30 4.73
C LYS A 190 24.35 -1.00 4.97
N ARG A 191 25.08 -1.10 6.09
CA ARG A 191 25.89 -2.28 6.43
C ARG A 191 25.01 -3.53 6.58
N SER A 192 23.90 -3.42 7.31
CA SER A 192 22.98 -4.53 7.54
C SER A 192 22.29 -4.95 6.24
N SER A 193 21.89 -3.96 5.43
CA SER A 193 21.25 -4.19 4.13
C SER A 193 22.19 -4.89 3.14
N VAL A 194 23.45 -4.45 3.05
CA VAL A 194 24.49 -5.11 2.25
C VAL A 194 24.76 -6.53 2.78
N SER A 195 24.78 -6.73 4.10
CA SER A 195 24.96 -8.07 4.68
C SER A 195 23.83 -9.03 4.31
N ILE A 196 22.57 -8.55 4.30
CA ILE A 196 21.42 -9.36 3.87
C ILE A 196 21.56 -9.75 2.40
N ILE A 197 21.95 -8.80 1.55
CA ILE A 197 22.11 -9.05 0.12
C ILE A 197 23.28 -10.00 -0.14
N ASN A 198 24.41 -9.81 0.55
CA ASN A 198 25.54 -10.72 0.48
C ASN A 198 25.18 -12.11 0.98
N TRP A 199 24.22 -12.27 1.89
CA TRP A 199 23.75 -13.59 2.29
C TRP A 199 22.90 -14.25 1.20
N LEU A 200 22.10 -13.47 0.46
CA LEU A 200 21.24 -13.94 -0.63
C LEU A 200 21.97 -14.11 -1.96
N SER A 201 23.08 -13.40 -2.18
CA SER A 201 23.84 -13.34 -3.42
C SER A 201 25.13 -14.14 -3.37
N GLU A 202 25.46 -14.80 -4.48
CA GLU A 202 26.77 -15.41 -4.68
C GLU A 202 27.85 -14.33 -4.91
N GLU A 203 27.49 -13.24 -5.58
CA GLU A 203 28.35 -12.08 -5.80
C GLU A 203 28.37 -11.20 -4.55
N LYS A 204 29.53 -11.17 -3.86
CA LYS A 204 29.72 -10.43 -2.61
C LYS A 204 30.12 -8.98 -2.90
N VAL A 205 29.38 -8.04 -2.32
CA VAL A 205 29.67 -6.61 -2.36
C VAL A 205 30.40 -6.21 -1.07
N THR A 206 31.59 -5.62 -1.20
CA THR A 206 32.33 -5.05 -0.06
C THR A 206 31.94 -3.58 0.17
N LEU A 207 31.91 -3.17 1.44
CA LEU A 207 31.59 -1.78 1.79
C LEU A 207 32.73 -0.80 1.45
N GLU A 208 33.96 -1.31 1.32
CA GLU A 208 35.17 -0.54 0.97
C GLU A 208 35.17 -0.12 -0.50
N GLY A 209 34.76 -1.00 -1.43
CA GLY A 209 34.66 -0.66 -2.86
C GLY A 209 33.59 0.38 -3.22
N LEU A 210 32.73 0.76 -2.27
CA LEU A 210 31.77 1.86 -2.44
C LEU A 210 32.35 3.24 -2.15
N HIS A 211 33.51 3.33 -1.48
CA HIS A 211 34.26 4.57 -1.35
C HIS A 211 35.08 4.83 -2.61
N ASP A 212 35.75 3.80 -3.13
CA ASP A 212 36.63 3.91 -4.30
C ASP A 212 35.88 4.23 -5.60
N ALA A 213 34.63 3.78 -5.75
CA ALA A 213 33.79 4.11 -6.91
C ALA A 213 33.35 5.58 -6.96
N VAL A 214 33.39 6.30 -5.84
CA VAL A 214 33.07 7.74 -5.78
C VAL A 214 34.28 8.60 -6.16
N GLU A 215 35.51 8.12 -5.93
CA GLU A 215 36.73 8.85 -6.34
C GLU A 215 36.99 8.75 -7.85
N ILE A 216 36.58 7.67 -8.51
CA ILE A 216 36.83 7.48 -9.96
C ILE A 216 35.89 8.34 -10.84
N ASP A 217 34.76 8.80 -10.31
CA ASP A 217 33.75 9.57 -11.07
C ASP A 217 33.94 11.11 -10.96
N ILE A 218 35.04 11.58 -10.35
CA ILE A 218 35.33 13.01 -10.08
C ILE A 218 36.56 13.53 -10.87
N ASP A 219 37.28 12.69 -11.60
CA ASP A 219 38.41 13.08 -12.48
C ASP A 219 38.03 13.07 -13.98
#